data_AF-A0A9W6GBC0-F1
#
_entry.id   AF-A0A9W6GBC0-F1
#
_cell.length_a   1.000
_cell.length_b   1.000
_cell.length_c   1.000
_cell.angle_alpha   90.00
_cell.angle_beta   90.00
_cell.angle_gamma   90.00
#
_symmetry.space_group_name_H-M   'P 1'
#
loop_
_entity.id
_entity.type
_entity.pdbx_description
1 polymer ?
#
loop_
_entity_poly.entity_id
_entity_poly.type
_entity_poly.pdbx_seq_one_letter_code
_entity_poly.pdbx_strand_id
1 'polypeptide(L)' 'MRYDPTAEALARIERKLDLVMQHLGLHDYAPPAPDPLTEVRALIGQGKKIQAIKVYRELTGVGLKEAKDAVEMLETRR' A
#
# COMPACT_ATOMS: atom_id res chain seq x y z
N MET A 1 -29.39 6.93 -22.71
CA MET A 1 -28.91 6.21 -21.52
C MET A 1 -27.97 5.12 -22.01
N ARG A 2 -26.67 5.26 -21.80
CA ARG A 2 -25.67 4.27 -22.26
C ARG A 2 -25.65 3.14 -21.23
N TYR A 3 -25.86 1.91 -21.68
CA TYR A 3 -25.71 0.72 -20.85
C TYR A 3 -24.22 0.39 -20.74
N ASP A 4 -23.68 0.38 -19.52
CA ASP A 4 -22.30 0.00 -19.22
C ASP A 4 -22.26 -1.46 -18.73
N PRO A 5 -22.02 -2.45 -19.62
CA PRO A 5 -22.01 -3.87 -19.26
C PRO A 5 -20.98 -4.22 -18.18
N THR A 6 -19.91 -3.42 -18.09
CA THR A 6 -18.84 -3.54 -17.08
C THR A 6 -19.35 -3.23 -15.67
N ALA A 7 -20.22 -2.22 -15.54
CA ALA A 7 -20.80 -1.83 -14.25
C ALA A 7 -21.75 -2.92 -13.72
N GLU A 8 -22.55 -3.55 -14.59
CA GLU A 8 -23.44 -4.64 -14.16
C GLU A 8 -22.68 -5.91 -13.77
N ALA A 9 -21.63 -6.25 -14.54
CA ALA A 9 -20.76 -7.36 -14.21
C ALA A 9 -20.07 -7.14 -12.85
N LEU A 10 -19.60 -5.92 -12.59
CA LEU A 10 -19.00 -5.54 -11.32
C LEU A 10 -20.00 -5.64 -10.16
N ALA A 11 -21.20 -5.08 -10.31
CA ALA A 11 -22.25 -5.15 -9.29
C ALA A 11 -22.70 -6.58 -8.96
N ARG A 12 -22.63 -7.50 -9.93
CA ARG A 12 -22.88 -8.94 -9.69
C ARG A 12 -21.74 -9.57 -8.90
N ILE A 13 -20.49 -9.18 -9.16
CA ILE A 13 -19.32 -9.68 -8.46
C ILE A 13 -19.30 -9.18 -7.01
N GLU A 14 -19.54 -7.89 -6.77
CA GLU A 14 -19.62 -7.30 -5.44
C GLU A 14 -20.67 -8.01 -4.58
N ARG A 15 -21.89 -8.20 -5.09
CA ARG A 15 -22.95 -8.94 -4.39
C ARG A 15 -22.56 -10.37 -4.01
N LYS A 16 -21.86 -11.08 -4.90
CA LYS A 16 -21.39 -12.44 -4.59
C LYS A 16 -20.29 -12.41 -3.52
N LEU A 17 -19.40 -11.42 -3.59
CA LEU A 17 -18.32 -11.24 -2.64
C LEU A 17 -18.87 -10.97 -1.23
N ASP A 18 -19.88 -10.09 -1.12
CA ASP A 18 -20.54 -9.79 0.16
C ASP A 18 -21.13 -11.06 0.80
N LEU A 19 -21.81 -11.89 0.01
CA LEU A 19 -22.39 -13.16 0.50
C LEU A 19 -21.30 -14.15 0.96
N VAL A 20 -20.18 -14.23 0.24
CA VAL A 20 -19.05 -15.08 0.62
C VAL A 20 -18.38 -14.56 1.88
N MET A 21 -18.13 -13.26 1.97
CA MET A 21 -17.55 -12.63 3.15
C MET A 21 -18.45 -12.82 4.38
N GLN A 22 -19.76 -12.68 4.21
CA GLN A 22 -20.75 -12.94 5.27
C GLN A 22 -20.72 -14.40 5.71
N HIS A 23 -20.68 -15.36 4.77
CA HIS A 23 -20.63 -16.78 5.09
C HIS A 23 -19.34 -17.17 5.83
N LEU A 24 -18.22 -16.53 5.49
CA LEU A 24 -16.91 -16.77 6.11
C LEU A 24 -16.70 -15.98 7.42
N GLY A 25 -17.67 -15.17 7.86
CA GLY A 25 -17.53 -14.34 9.05
C GLY A 25 -16.57 -13.15 8.90
N LEU A 26 -16.25 -12.76 7.67
CA LEU A 26 -15.32 -11.66 7.35
C LEU A 26 -16.04 -10.30 7.35
N HIS A 27 -16.72 -9.98 8.45
CA HIS A 27 -17.48 -8.73 8.59
C HIS A 27 -16.59 -7.50 8.79
N ASP A 28 -15.38 -7.71 9.30
CA ASP A 28 -14.44 -6.65 9.67
C ASP A 28 -13.22 -6.65 8.75
N TYR A 29 -13.39 -7.03 7.47
CA TYR A 29 -12.34 -6.85 6.49
C TYR A 29 -12.09 -5.36 6.25
N ALA A 30 -11.28 -4.78 7.12
CA ALA A 30 -10.60 -3.53 6.85
C ALA A 30 -9.38 -3.87 6.01
N PRO A 31 -9.15 -3.20 4.87
CA PRO A 31 -7.87 -3.30 4.20
C PRO A 31 -6.76 -2.99 5.23
N PRO A 32 -5.63 -3.72 5.20
CA PRO A 32 -4.53 -3.42 6.10
C PRO A 32 -4.18 -1.94 5.98
N ALA A 33 -3.88 -1.31 7.12
CA ALA A 33 -3.45 0.07 7.13
C ALA A 33 -2.32 0.24 6.09
N PRO A 34 -2.34 1.35 5.32
CA PRO A 34 -1.32 1.57 4.31
C PRO A 34 0.07 1.42 4.94
N ASP A 35 0.95 0.66 4.28
CA ASP A 35 2.32 0.49 4.74
C ASP A 35 2.96 1.88 4.86
N PRO A 36 3.38 2.31 6.06
CA PRO A 36 3.92 3.66 6.26
C PRO A 36 5.16 3.92 5.40
N LEU A 37 5.84 2.87 4.93
CA LEU A 37 7.01 2.96 4.06
C LEU A 37 6.68 2.92 2.57
N THR A 38 5.40 2.93 2.18
CA THR A 38 4.98 2.91 0.76
C THR A 38 5.65 4.03 -0.03
N GLU A 39 5.66 5.24 0.51
CA GLU A 39 6.30 6.40 -0.12
C GLU A 39 7.82 6.23 -0.21
N VAL A 40 8.46 5.74 0.86
CA VAL A 40 9.90 5.46 0.88
C VAL A 40 10.29 4.48 -0.22
N ARG A 41 9.55 3.37 -0.36
CA ARG A 41 9.79 2.37 -1.43
C ARG A 41 9.55 2.94 -2.82
N ALA A 42 8.54 3.78 -3.00
CA ALA A 42 8.28 4.45 -4.28
C ALA A 42 9.45 5.38 -4.68
N LEU A 43 10.00 6.14 -3.72
CA LEU A 43 11.16 7.01 -3.94
C LEU A 43 12.42 6.20 -4.26
N ILE A 44 12.67 5.08 -3.58
CA ILE A 44 13.75 4.14 -3.91
C ILE A 44 13.58 3.63 -5.34
N GLY A 45 12.38 3.19 -5.73
CA GLY A 45 12.10 2.70 -7.09
C GLY A 45 12.30 3.74 -8.19
N GLN A 46 12.22 5.04 -7.84
CA GLN A 46 12.49 6.17 -8.73
C GLN A 46 13.97 6.62 -8.70
N GLY A 47 14.86 5.96 -7.94
CA GLY A 47 16.25 6.38 -7.76
C GLY A 47 16.41 7.65 -6.89
N LYS A 48 15.35 8.09 -6.20
CA LYS A 48 15.30 9.30 -5.37
C LYS A 48 15.75 9.02 -3.94
N LYS A 49 16.99 8.53 -3.77
CA LYS A 49 17.51 8.02 -2.50
C LYS A 49 17.55 9.06 -1.38
N ILE A 50 17.94 10.31 -1.69
CA ILE A 50 18.01 11.38 -0.69
C ILE A 50 16.61 11.71 -0.15
N GLN A 51 15.60 11.77 -1.04
CA GLN A 51 14.21 11.99 -0.64
C GLN A 51 13.69 10.81 0.19
N ALA A 52 14.01 9.57 -0.18
CA ALA A 52 13.63 8.39 0.59
C ALA A 52 14.18 8.43 2.03
N ILE A 53 15.45 8.84 2.20
CA ILE A 53 16.08 9.00 3.52
C ILE A 53 15.36 10.11 4.31
N LYS A 54 15.04 11.25 3.67
CA LYS A 54 14.31 12.34 4.32
C LYS A 54 12.95 11.86 4.85
N VAL A 55 12.14 11.22 4.00
CA VAL A 55 10.81 10.71 4.38
C VAL A 55 10.93 9.65 5.48
N TYR A 56 11.91 8.73 5.38
CA TYR A 56 12.12 7.72 6.42
C TYR A 56 12.43 8.36 7.79
N ARG A 57 13.23 9.42 7.84
CA ARG A 57 13.51 10.16 9.08
C ARG A 57 12.28 10.85 9.64
N GLU A 58 11.47 11.46 8.78
CA GLU A 58 10.24 12.14 9.21
C GLU A 58 9.22 11.15 9.78
N LEU A 59 9.16 9.93 9.23
CA LEU A 59 8.27 8.86 9.71
C LEU A 59 8.73 8.21 11.01
N THR A 60 10.05 8.06 11.22
CA THR A 60 10.61 7.22 12.30
C THR A 60 11.32 8.01 13.40
N GLY A 61 11.69 9.26 13.14
CA GLY A 61 12.45 10.12 14.06
C GLY A 61 13.93 9.77 14.21
N VAL A 62 14.45 8.79 13.45
CA VAL A 62 15.83 8.32 13.58
C VAL A 62 16.86 9.32 13.03
N GLY A 63 18.11 9.13 13.42
CA GLY A 63 19.25 9.89 12.92
C GLY A 63 19.52 9.68 11.43
N LEU A 64 20.31 10.58 10.84
CA LEU A 64 20.62 10.53 9.40
C LEU A 64 21.32 9.24 8.98
N LYS A 65 22.25 8.75 9.82
CA LYS A 65 22.96 7.49 9.58
C LYS A 65 22.00 6.31 9.57
N GLU A 66 21.17 6.17 10.60
CA GLU A 66 20.20 5.08 10.74
C GLU A 66 19.18 5.07 9.59
N ALA A 67 18.70 6.24 9.18
CA ALA A 67 17.78 6.34 8.04
C ALA A 67 18.45 5.96 6.71
N LYS A 68 19.70 6.37 6.50
CA LYS A 68 20.46 5.96 5.32
C LYS A 68 20.61 4.43 5.28
N ASP A 69 21.05 3.84 6.38
CA ASP A 69 21.28 2.40 6.49
C ASP A 69 19.96 1.63 6.24
N ALA A 70 18.84 2.10 6.81
CA ALA A 70 17.53 1.51 6.58
C ALA A 70 17.07 1.59 5.11
N VAL A 71 17.26 2.74 4.46
CA VAL A 71 16.93 2.92 3.03
C VAL A 71 17.80 2.02 2.15
N GLU A 72 19.08 1.84 2.49
CA GLU A 72 20.00 0.92 1.79
C GLU A 72 19.56 -0.54 1.91
N MET A 73 19.09 -0.95 3.08
CA MET A 73 18.51 -2.28 3.28
C MET A 73 17.22 -2.49 2.47
N LEU A 74 16.36 -1.46 2.40
CA LEU A 74 15.14 -1.50 1.60
C LEU A 74 15.42 -1.54 0.09
N GLU A 75 16.47 -0.84 -0.36
CA GLU A 75 16.94 -0.86 -1.75
C GLU A 75 17.47 -2.24 -2.16
N THR A 76 18.14 -2.95 -1.24
CA THR A 76 18.71 -4.28 -1.48
C THR A 76 17.66 -5.39 -1.53
N ARG A 77 16.53 -5.24 -0.83
CA ARG A 77 15.46 -6.25 -0.76
C ARG A 77 14.47 -6.20 -1.95
N ARG A 78 14.84 -5.55 -3.05
CA ARG A 78 13.99 -5.41 -4.23
C ARG A 78 13.92 -6.67 -5.09
#